data_AF-A0A2V6XB86-F1
#
_entry.id   AF-A0A2V6XB86-F1
#
_cell.length_a   1.000
_cell.length_b   1.000
_cell.length_c   1.000
_cell.angle_alpha   90.00
_cell.angle_beta   90.00
_cell.angle_gamma   90.00
#
_symmetry.space_group_name_H-M   'P 1'
#
loop_
_entity.id
_entity.type
_entity.pdbx_description
1 polymer ?
#
loop_
_entity_poly.entity_id
_entity_poly.type
_entity_poly.pdbx_seq_one_letter_code
_entity_poly.pdbx_strand_id
1 'polypeptide(L)'
;MSVTEVETSRDLRTAKVFVSVLGDEAQWAGSLAALTSARGFIRNWLRQHLDLRVTPELDFRPDRSMEHAARIQALLRQVGGDAGR
;
A
#
# COMPACT_ATOMS: atom_id res chain seq x y z
N MET A 1 4.56 4.11 10.15
CA MET A 1 4.05 3.91 8.78
C MET A 1 5.19 4.11 7.80
N SER A 2 5.24 3.33 6.71
CA SER A 2 6.16 3.49 5.58
C SER A 2 5.44 3.26 4.24
N VAL A 3 5.99 3.79 3.14
CA VAL A 3 5.58 3.41 1.78
C VAL A 3 6.39 2.18 1.38
N THR A 4 5.72 1.15 0.86
CA THR A 4 6.37 -0.11 0.47
C THR A 4 6.47 -0.26 -1.04
N GLU A 5 5.45 0.19 -1.78
CA GLU A 5 5.40 0.10 -3.23
C GLU A 5 4.57 1.23 -3.84
N VAL A 6 4.88 1.59 -5.09
CA VAL A 6 4.06 2.52 -5.89
C VAL A 6 3.89 1.94 -7.29
N GLU A 7 2.64 1.73 -7.69
CA GLU A 7 2.28 1.36 -9.07
C GLU A 7 1.72 2.57 -9.81
N THR A 8 2.29 2.91 -10.96
CA THR A 8 1.79 4.00 -11.81
C THR A 8 1.13 3.49 -13.07
N SER A 9 0.08 4.17 -13.54
CA SER A 9 -0.44 3.94 -14.89
C SER A 9 0.59 4.29 -15.95
N ARG A 10 0.50 3.67 -17.14
CA ARG A 10 1.44 3.92 -18.26
C ARG A 10 1.52 5.38 -18.67
N ASP A 11 0.44 6.13 -18.50
CA ASP A 11 0.33 7.55 -18.80
C ASP A 11 0.62 8.47 -17.59
N LEU A 12 1.02 7.89 -16.45
CA LEU A 12 1.35 8.58 -15.19
C LEU A 12 0.21 9.43 -14.61
N ARG A 13 -1.04 9.23 -15.05
CA ARG A 13 -2.19 9.97 -14.53
C ARG A 13 -2.63 9.49 -13.15
N THR A 14 -2.31 8.25 -12.79
CA THR A 14 -2.69 7.64 -11.52
C THR A 14 -1.51 6.91 -10.90
N ALA A 15 -1.43 6.94 -9.57
CA ALA A 15 -0.45 6.20 -8.79
C ALA A 15 -1.15 5.52 -7.60
N LYS A 16 -1.10 4.19 -7.53
CA LYS A 16 -1.46 3.45 -6.32
C LYS A 16 -0.25 3.43 -5.40
N VAL A 17 -0.41 3.89 -4.18
CA VAL A 17 0.65 3.99 -3.18
C VAL A 17 0.33 3.00 -2.08
N PHE A 18 1.11 1.92 -2.01
CA PHE A 18 0.98 0.91 -0.96
C PHE A 18 1.76 1.36 0.28
N VAL A 19 1.07 1.36 1.41
CA VAL A 19 1.62 1.78 2.70
C VAL A 19 1.54 0.66 3.72
N SER A 20 2.59 0.51 4.51
CA SER A 20 2.63 -0.36 5.69
C SER A 20 2.41 0.47 6.95
N VAL A 21 1.48 0.06 7.81
CA VAL A 21 1.25 0.63 9.12
C VAL A 21 1.52 -0.45 10.16
N LEU A 22 2.43 -0.17 11.09
CA LEU A 22 2.65 -1.03 12.25
C LEU A 22 1.53 -0.70 13.26
N GLY A 23 0.60 -1.63 13.46
CA GLY A 23 -0.55 -1.42 14.33
C GLY A 23 -1.74 -2.30 14.00
N ASP A 24 -2.83 -2.10 14.73
CA ASP A 24 -4.10 -2.79 14.51
C ASP A 24 -4.94 -2.15 13.38
N GLU A 25 -6.06 -2.79 13.02
CA GLU A 25 -6.95 -2.35 11.94
C GLU A 25 -7.47 -0.91 12.15
N ALA A 26 -7.64 -0.47 13.40
CA ALA A 26 -8.10 0.89 13.69
C ALA A 26 -7.00 1.93 13.38
N GLN A 27 -5.76 1.63 13.75
CA GLN A 27 -4.60 2.45 13.40
C GLN A 27 -4.38 2.49 11.88
N TRP A 28 -4.63 1.38 11.19
CA TRP A 28 -4.62 1.31 9.73
C TRP A 28 -5.66 2.23 9.10
N ALA A 29 -6.93 2.09 9.51
CA ALA A 29 -8.02 2.90 8.98
C ALA A 29 -7.80 4.40 9.25
N GLY A 30 -7.33 4.76 10.45
CA GLY A 30 -6.98 6.14 10.79
C GLY A 30 -5.84 6.70 9.93
N SER A 31 -4.79 5.90 9.70
CA SER A 31 -3.66 6.30 8.84
C SER A 31 -4.10 6.51 7.39
N LEU A 32 -4.92 5.60 6.84
CA LEU A 32 -5.41 5.70 5.47
C LEU A 32 -6.34 6.90 5.29
N ALA A 33 -7.21 7.18 6.27
CA ALA A 33 -8.06 8.36 6.28
C ALA A 33 -7.25 9.66 6.31
N ALA A 34 -6.22 9.72 7.16
CA ALA A 34 -5.31 10.86 7.22
C ALA A 34 -4.60 11.10 5.88
N LEU A 35 -4.04 10.06 5.25
CA LEU A 35 -3.41 10.17 3.92
C LEU A 35 -4.39 10.62 2.84
N THR A 36 -5.59 10.06 2.85
CA THR A 36 -6.66 10.43 1.92
C THR A 36 -7.00 11.92 2.05
N SER A 37 -7.11 12.44 3.28
CA SER A 37 -7.33 13.87 3.52
C SER A 37 -6.15 14.74 3.08
N ALA A 38 -4.92 14.25 3.24
CA ALA A 38 -3.69 14.95 2.87
C ALA A 38 -3.35 14.86 1.38
N ARG A 39 -4.12 14.11 0.58
CA ARG A 39 -3.84 13.87 -0.86
C ARG A 39 -3.59 15.16 -1.64
N GLY A 40 -4.41 16.18 -1.44
CA GLY A 40 -4.25 17.47 -2.13
C GLY A 40 -2.94 18.18 -1.79
N PHE A 41 -2.56 18.16 -0.51
CA PHE A 41 -1.30 18.72 -0.04
C PHE A 41 -0.10 17.97 -0.63
N ILE A 42 -0.11 16.63 -0.56
CA ILE A 42 0.97 15.79 -1.10
C ILE A 42 1.10 16.00 -2.61
N ARG A 43 -0.03 16.04 -3.34
CA ARG A 43 -0.03 16.30 -4.78
C ARG A 43 0.54 17.68 -5.12
N ASN A 44 0.21 18.71 -4.34
CA ASN A 44 0.81 20.03 -4.52
C ASN A 44 2.32 20.03 -4.23
N TRP A 45 2.76 19.33 -3.20
CA TRP A 45 4.18 19.16 -2.90
C TRP A 45 4.92 18.48 -4.05
N LEU A 46 4.38 17.37 -4.58
CA LEU A 46 4.94 16.66 -5.73
C LEU A 46 5.06 17.56 -6.96
N ARG A 47 4.04 18.38 -7.24
CA ARG A 47 4.07 19.34 -8.36
C ARG A 47 5.21 20.35 -8.24
N GLN A 48 5.59 20.74 -7.04
CA GLN A 48 6.66 21.72 -6.80
C GLN A 48 8.05 21.10 -6.82
N HIS A 49 8.16 19.78 -6.61
CA HIS A 49 9.45 19.09 -6.42
C HIS A 49 9.81 18.13 -7.55
N LEU A 50 8.85 17.77 -8.41
CA LEU A 50 9.05 16.86 -9.53
C LEU A 50 8.66 17.54 -10.85
N ASP A 51 9.51 17.37 -11.86
CA ASP A 51 9.19 17.81 -13.23
C ASP A 51 8.35 16.75 -13.95
N LEU A 52 7.06 16.72 -13.62
CA LEU A 52 6.07 15.83 -14.22
C LEU A 52 5.11 16.63 -15.09
N ARG A 53 4.87 16.16 -16.33
CA ARG A 53 3.88 16.75 -17.23
C ARG A 53 2.47 16.78 -16.61
N VAL A 54 2.12 15.74 -15.85
CA VAL A 54 0.89 15.64 -15.07
C VAL A 54 1.26 15.04 -13.72
N THR A 55 0.87 15.70 -12.64
CA THR A 55 1.00 15.10 -11.30
C THR A 55 -0.09 14.04 -11.12
N PRO A 56 0.27 12.78 -10.80
CA PRO A 56 -0.71 11.70 -10.69
C PRO A 56 -1.74 11.96 -9.59
N GLU A 57 -2.95 11.42 -9.79
CA GLU A 57 -3.88 11.17 -8.70
C GLU A 57 -3.36 10.04 -7.81
N LEU A 58 -3.27 10.29 -6.51
CA LEU A 58 -2.75 9.32 -5.54
C LEU A 58 -3.90 8.49 -4.94
N ASP A 59 -3.78 7.17 -5.02
CA ASP A 59 -4.68 6.20 -4.42
C ASP A 59 -3.92 5.40 -3.35
N PHE A 60 -4.14 5.73 -2.07
CA PHE A 60 -3.44 5.09 -0.96
C PHE A 60 -4.10 3.75 -0.62
N ARG A 61 -3.30 2.68 -0.57
CA ARG A 61 -3.78 1.32 -0.29
C ARG A 61 -2.97 0.65 0.81
N PRO A 62 -3.59 -0.24 1.59
CA PRO A 62 -2.86 -1.00 2.58
C PRO A 62 -1.98 -2.06 1.91
N ASP A 63 -0.75 -2.17 2.38
CA ASP A 63 0.11 -3.29 2.07
C ASP A 63 -0.18 -4.46 3.03
N ARG A 64 -0.98 -5.42 2.56
CA ARG A 64 -1.30 -6.68 3.26
C ARG A 64 -0.51 -7.87 2.73
N SER A 65 0.54 -7.63 1.95
CA SER A 65 1.35 -8.70 1.34
C SER A 65 1.97 -9.62 2.40
N MET A 66 2.43 -9.06 3.52
CA MET A 66 3.02 -9.84 4.63
C MET A 66 2.00 -10.72 5.35
N GLU A 67 0.81 -10.21 5.67
CA GLU A 67 -0.27 -11.02 6.25
C GLU A 67 -0.70 -12.14 5.31
N HIS A 68 -0.80 -11.83 4.02
CA HIS A 68 -1.13 -12.81 2.99
C HIS A 68 -0.07 -13.92 2.89
N ALA A 69 1.21 -13.55 2.88
CA ALA A 69 2.32 -14.50 2.86
C ALA A 69 2.34 -15.39 4.11
N ALA A 70 2.13 -14.81 5.30
CA ALA A 70 2.03 -15.57 6.55
C ALA A 70 0.86 -16.57 6.51
N ARG A 71 -0.29 -16.16 5.96
CA ARG A 71 -1.45 -17.04 5.77
C ARG A 71 -1.15 -18.18 4.80
N ILE A 72 -0.49 -17.90 3.68
CA ILE A 72 -0.06 -18.94 2.73
C ILE A 72 0.89 -19.92 3.42
N GLN A 73 1.91 -19.44 4.15
CA GLN A 73 2.84 -20.31 4.86
C GLN A 73 2.13 -21.19 5.90
N ALA A 74 1.14 -20.64 6.62
CA ALA A 74 0.35 -21.40 7.58
C ALA A 74 -0.46 -22.51 6.89
N LEU A 75 -1.12 -22.21 5.76
CA LEU A 75 -1.87 -23.18 4.96
C LEU A 75 -0.95 -24.26 4.37
N LEU A 76 0.22 -23.88 3.85
CA LEU A 76 1.21 -24.83 3.33
C LEU A 76 1.72 -25.79 4.41
N ARG A 77 1.94 -25.30 5.64
CA ARG A 77 2.31 -26.17 6.79
C ARG A 77 1.20 -27.14 7.15
N GLN A 78 -0.07 -26.72 7.07
CA GLN A 78 -1.21 -27.60 7.33
C GLN A 78 -1.30 -28.73 6.30
N VAL A 79 -1.16 -28.41 5.01
CA VAL A 79 -1.24 -29.42 3.93
C VAL A 79 0.00 -30.32 3.88
N GLY A 80 1.20 -29.74 4.08
CA GLY A 80 2.46 -30.50 4.08
C GLY A 80 2.65 -31.40 5.31
N GLY A 81 1.91 -31.17 6.39
CA GLY A 81 1.90 -32.02 7.59
C GLY A 81 1.07 -33.31 7.45
N ASP A 82 0.17 -33.38 6.47
CA ASP A 82 -0.71 -34.54 6.23
C ASP A 82 -0.19 -35.50 5.14
N ALA A 83 0.82 -35.12 4.35
CA ALA A 83 1.39 -35.97 3.29
C ALA A 83 2.44 -37.00 3.79
N GLY A 84 2.40 -37.31 5.10
CA GLY A 84 3.37 -38.15 5.80
C GLY A 84 2.77 -39.32 6.59
N ARG A 85 1.60 -39.84 6.18
CA ARG A 85 1.04 -41.09 6.70
C ARG A 85 0.49 -41.97 5.59
#